data_AF-A0A359MXH4-F1
#
_entry.id   AF-A0A359MXH4-F1
#
_cell.length_a   1.000
_cell.length_b   1.000
_cell.length_c   1.000
_cell.angle_alpha   90.00
_cell.angle_beta   90.00
_cell.angle_gamma   90.00
#
_symmetry.space_group_name_H-M   'P 1'
#
loop_
_entity.id
_entity.type
_entity.pdbx_description
1 polymer ?
#
loop_
_entity_poly.entity_id
_entity_poly.type
_entity_poly.pdbx_seq_one_letter_code
_entity_poly.pdbx_strand_id
1 'polypeptide(L)'
;MNYTISAMYPSRIQSLQARANSRRTVSAKLADWTTSRFGTIWFLIGNLVFFLLWLCSNLGWISFLPAFDPYPFVLLTTVVSLEAIFLAIVVLISQNRAAHVADIREETDLQLDLITEREITKVLALVTYLAQKQGLDTEQDKELQRMLKELDVTTIEERLEKQLNGSTGR
;
A
#
# COMPACT_ATOMS: atom_id res chain seq x y z
N MET A 1 17.85 -36.30 -14.46
CA MET A 1 18.13 -34.91 -14.06
C MET A 1 17.24 -34.01 -14.91
N ASN A 2 16.22 -33.39 -14.31
CA ASN A 2 15.55 -32.13 -14.73
C ASN A 2 14.24 -32.00 -13.96
N TYR A 3 14.31 -31.39 -12.78
CA TYR A 3 13.13 -30.94 -12.04
C TYR A 3 12.74 -29.57 -12.57
N THR A 4 11.73 -29.52 -13.44
CA THR A 4 11.11 -28.28 -13.89
C THR A 4 10.15 -27.75 -12.82
N ILE A 5 10.69 -27.26 -11.70
CA ILE A 5 9.93 -26.45 -10.73
C ILE A 5 10.12 -24.98 -11.09
N SER A 6 9.43 -24.54 -12.15
CA SER A 6 9.47 -23.12 -12.55
C SER A 6 8.15 -22.60 -13.09
N ALA A 7 7.19 -23.48 -13.43
CA ALA A 7 5.95 -23.08 -14.10
C ALA A 7 4.70 -22.92 -13.20
N MET A 8 4.79 -23.11 -11.88
CA MET A 8 3.59 -23.29 -11.04
C MET A 8 3.04 -22.04 -10.32
N TYR A 9 3.64 -20.85 -10.42
CA TYR A 9 3.13 -19.69 -9.65
C TYR A 9 3.34 -18.30 -10.29
N PRO A 10 2.59 -17.95 -11.36
CA PRO A 10 2.24 -16.53 -11.56
C PRO A 10 0.75 -16.24 -11.77
N SER A 11 -0.09 -17.24 -12.06
CA SER A 11 -1.46 -17.02 -12.55
C SER A 11 -2.55 -16.93 -11.47
N ARG A 12 -2.28 -17.33 -10.22
CA ARG A 12 -3.28 -17.28 -9.15
C ARG A 12 -3.40 -15.91 -8.47
N ILE A 13 -2.33 -15.11 -8.40
CA ILE A 13 -2.34 -13.82 -7.70
C ILE A 13 -3.20 -12.78 -8.43
N GLN A 14 -3.18 -12.77 -9.77
CA GLN A 14 -4.06 -11.87 -10.56
C GLN A 14 -5.55 -12.14 -10.30
N SER A 15 -5.93 -13.40 -10.02
CA SER A 15 -7.33 -13.78 -9.79
C SER A 15 -7.89 -13.28 -8.44
N LEU A 16 -7.04 -13.10 -7.42
CA LEU A 16 -7.45 -12.54 -6.13
C LEU A 16 -7.67 -11.03 -6.24
N GLN A 17 -6.78 -10.31 -6.93
CA GLN A 17 -6.97 -8.89 -7.24
C GLN A 17 -8.25 -8.66 -8.09
N ALA A 18 -8.51 -9.53 -9.07
CA ALA A 18 -9.73 -9.47 -9.87
C ALA A 18 -11.01 -9.74 -9.06
N ARG A 19 -10.97 -10.70 -8.12
CA ARG A 19 -12.10 -11.01 -7.23
C ARG A 19 -12.35 -9.91 -6.19
N ALA A 20 -11.30 -9.32 -5.61
CA ALA A 20 -11.41 -8.12 -4.78
C ALA A 20 -12.01 -6.93 -5.56
N ASN A 21 -11.66 -6.79 -6.85
CA ASN A 21 -12.24 -5.78 -7.73
C ASN A 21 -13.73 -6.00 -8.08
N SER A 22 -14.22 -7.25 -8.05
CA SER A 22 -15.61 -7.56 -8.40
C SER A 22 -16.65 -7.16 -7.34
N ARG A 23 -16.23 -6.84 -6.11
CA ARG A 23 -17.09 -6.27 -5.04
C ARG A 23 -16.99 -4.74 -4.93
N ARG A 24 -16.59 -4.04 -6.00
CA ARG A 24 -16.39 -2.59 -5.95
C ARG A 24 -17.70 -1.81 -6.08
N THR A 25 -18.08 -1.14 -5.00
CA THR A 25 -19.06 -0.05 -4.95
C THR A 25 -18.74 1.02 -5.99
N VAL A 26 -19.75 1.72 -6.50
CA VAL A 26 -19.62 2.82 -7.48
C VAL A 26 -18.60 3.89 -7.02
N SER A 27 -18.50 4.10 -5.70
CA SER A 27 -17.51 4.96 -5.05
C SER A 27 -16.06 4.53 -5.26
N ALA A 28 -15.77 3.22 -5.33
CA ALA A 28 -14.41 2.71 -5.57
C ALA A 28 -13.95 2.93 -7.02
N LYS A 29 -14.87 2.86 -7.99
CA LYS A 29 -14.59 3.21 -9.39
C LYS A 29 -14.34 4.70 -9.56
N LEU A 30 -15.12 5.54 -8.87
CA LEU A 30 -14.89 6.98 -8.82
C LEU A 30 -13.56 7.32 -8.14
N ALA A 31 -13.23 6.66 -7.02
CA ALA A 31 -11.94 6.84 -6.36
C ALA A 31 -10.76 6.50 -7.27
N ASP A 32 -10.77 5.35 -7.96
CA ASP A 32 -9.67 5.00 -8.88
C ASP A 32 -9.61 5.93 -10.11
N TRP A 33 -10.75 6.38 -10.63
CA TRP A 33 -10.80 7.36 -11.72
C TRP A 33 -10.19 8.70 -11.29
N THR A 34 -10.61 9.18 -10.11
CA THR A 34 -10.14 10.43 -9.50
C THR A 34 -8.65 10.33 -9.15
N THR A 35 -8.18 9.26 -8.49
CA THR A 35 -6.76 9.05 -8.19
C THR A 35 -5.90 9.03 -9.44
N SER A 36 -6.36 8.42 -10.55
CA SER A 36 -5.59 8.38 -11.81
C SER A 36 -5.47 9.75 -12.50
N ARG A 37 -6.44 10.65 -12.32
CA ARG A 37 -6.47 11.96 -13.00
C ARG A 37 -5.92 13.09 -12.15
N PHE A 38 -6.21 13.10 -10.85
CA PHE A 38 -5.79 14.18 -9.94
C PHE A 38 -4.37 13.98 -9.37
N GLY A 39 -3.83 12.76 -9.39
CA GLY A 39 -2.44 12.49 -8.99
C GLY A 39 -1.40 12.71 -10.09
N THR A 40 -1.80 13.16 -11.28
CA THR A 40 -0.92 13.25 -12.44
C THR A 40 -0.46 14.69 -12.69
N ILE A 41 0.81 14.86 -13.07
CA ILE A 41 1.43 16.16 -13.40
C ILE A 41 0.61 16.99 -14.42
N TRP A 42 -0.19 16.34 -15.26
CA TRP A 42 -1.09 16.95 -16.22
C TRP A 42 -2.20 17.82 -15.58
N PHE A 43 -2.72 17.44 -14.41
CA PHE A 43 -3.74 18.25 -13.70
C PHE A 43 -3.14 19.55 -13.18
N LEU A 44 -1.92 19.49 -12.64
CA LEU A 44 -1.16 20.67 -12.21
C LEU A 44 -0.89 21.61 -13.39
N ILE A 45 -0.46 21.07 -14.52
CA ILE A 45 -0.19 21.86 -15.74
C ILE A 45 -1.48 22.54 -16.25
N GLY A 46 -2.61 21.84 -16.25
CA GLY A 46 -3.90 22.41 -16.65
C GLY A 46 -4.32 23.59 -15.78
N ASN A 47 -4.18 23.47 -14.46
CA ASN A 47 -4.45 24.55 -13.51
C ASN A 47 -3.51 25.74 -13.70
N LEU A 48 -2.21 25.48 -13.90
CA LEU A 48 -1.24 26.53 -14.16
C LEU A 48 -1.58 27.33 -15.43
N VAL A 49 -1.95 26.65 -16.51
CA VAL A 49 -2.38 27.30 -17.77
C VAL A 49 -3.66 28.09 -17.57
N PHE A 50 -4.63 27.56 -16.82
CA PHE A 50 -5.86 28.26 -16.50
C PHE A 50 -5.60 29.57 -15.73
N PHE A 51 -4.75 29.53 -14.70
CA PHE A 51 -4.38 30.73 -13.93
C PHE A 51 -3.63 31.76 -14.79
N LEU A 52 -2.69 31.30 -15.63
CA LEU A 52 -1.96 32.19 -16.55
C LEU A 52 -2.91 32.86 -17.55
N LEU A 53 -3.88 32.12 -18.11
CA LEU A 53 -4.85 32.64 -19.07
C LEU A 53 -5.82 33.62 -18.40
N TRP A 54 -6.24 33.36 -17.17
CA TRP A 54 -7.06 34.27 -16.37
C TRP A 54 -6.32 35.58 -16.08
N LEU A 55 -5.05 35.49 -15.69
CA LEU A 55 -4.21 36.64 -15.40
C LEU A 55 -3.98 37.47 -16.67
N CYS A 56 -3.60 36.85 -17.79
CA CYS A 56 -3.40 37.53 -19.07
C CYS A 56 -4.67 38.24 -19.56
N SER A 57 -5.85 37.63 -19.33
CA SER A 57 -7.13 38.23 -19.71
C SER A 57 -7.49 39.44 -18.84
N ASN A 58 -7.18 39.42 -17.54
CA ASN A 58 -7.51 40.52 -16.61
C ASN A 58 -6.45 41.63 -16.53
N LEU A 59 -5.21 41.39 -16.98
CA LEU A 59 -4.14 42.40 -17.07
C LEU A 59 -4.30 43.37 -18.25
N GLY A 60 -5.37 43.25 -19.03
CA GLY A 60 -5.67 44.18 -20.12
C GLY A 60 -4.89 43.92 -21.42
N TRP A 61 -4.27 42.73 -21.57
CA TRP A 61 -3.63 42.33 -22.83
C TRP A 61 -4.63 42.11 -23.97
N ILE A 62 -5.92 41.98 -23.66
CA ILE A 62 -7.01 41.82 -24.61
C ILE A 62 -7.87 43.10 -24.56
N SER A 63 -7.65 44.04 -25.48
CA SER A 63 -8.27 45.38 -25.49
C SER A 63 -9.81 45.42 -25.64
N PHE A 64 -10.48 44.27 -25.78
CA PHE A 64 -11.91 44.20 -26.10
C PHE A 64 -12.80 43.71 -24.94
N LEU A 65 -12.22 43.36 -23.78
CA LEU A 65 -12.97 42.89 -22.62
C LEU A 65 -12.72 43.82 -21.41
N PRO A 66 -13.77 44.36 -20.77
CA PRO A 66 -13.61 45.08 -19.51
C PRO A 66 -13.02 44.13 -18.44
N ALA A 67 -12.14 44.65 -17.58
CA ALA A 67 -11.49 43.87 -16.52
C ALA A 67 -12.55 43.27 -15.58
N PHE A 68 -12.79 41.96 -15.72
CA PHE A 68 -13.85 41.23 -15.03
C PHE A 68 -13.50 40.93 -13.57
N ASP A 69 -12.20 40.75 -13.29
CA ASP A 69 -11.64 40.52 -11.96
C ASP A 69 -10.43 41.45 -11.75
N PRO A 70 -10.65 42.73 -11.40
CA PRO A 70 -9.57 43.68 -11.15
C PRO A 70 -8.69 43.24 -9.97
N TYR A 71 -7.43 43.67 -9.96
CA TYR A 71 -6.55 43.51 -8.80
C TYR A 71 -7.27 44.01 -7.54
N PRO A 72 -7.48 43.18 -6.50
CA PRO A 72 -6.66 42.03 -6.07
C PRO A 72 -7.14 40.61 -6.47
N PHE A 73 -7.92 40.43 -7.54
CA PHE A 73 -8.38 39.11 -8.04
C PHE A 73 -9.19 38.28 -7.03
N VAL A 74 -10.26 38.87 -6.50
CA VAL A 74 -11.08 38.22 -5.45
C VAL A 74 -11.76 36.96 -5.98
N LEU A 75 -12.26 36.98 -7.22
CA LEU A 75 -12.96 35.83 -7.80
C LEU A 75 -12.02 34.65 -8.02
N LEU A 76 -10.83 34.88 -8.57
CA LEU A 76 -9.82 33.83 -8.71
C LEU A 76 -9.46 33.22 -7.35
N THR A 77 -9.22 34.07 -6.34
CA THR A 77 -8.85 33.60 -5.00
C THR A 77 -9.95 32.74 -4.36
N THR A 78 -11.22 33.12 -4.52
CA THR A 78 -12.36 32.31 -4.04
C THR A 78 -12.45 30.96 -4.76
N VAL A 79 -12.30 30.93 -6.09
CA VAL A 79 -12.35 29.68 -6.86
C VAL A 79 -11.19 28.75 -6.48
N VAL A 80 -9.96 29.29 -6.38
CA VAL A 80 -8.76 28.51 -6.01
C VAL A 80 -8.87 27.94 -4.61
N SER A 81 -9.37 28.72 -3.64
CA SER A 81 -9.53 28.22 -2.26
C SER A 81 -10.56 27.09 -2.17
N LEU A 82 -11.67 27.19 -2.92
CA LEU A 82 -12.67 26.12 -2.99
C LEU A 82 -12.10 24.87 -3.67
N GLU A 83 -11.37 25.05 -4.77
CA GLU A 83 -10.69 23.97 -5.48
C GLU A 83 -9.69 23.25 -4.58
N ALA A 84 -8.89 23.99 -3.81
CA ALA A 84 -7.91 23.43 -2.89
C ALA A 84 -8.57 22.57 -1.79
N ILE A 85 -9.69 23.01 -1.21
CA ILE A 85 -10.45 22.23 -0.23
C ILE A 85 -10.98 20.93 -0.87
N PHE A 86 -11.54 21.02 -2.08
CA PHE A 86 -12.03 19.84 -2.80
C PHE A 86 -10.92 18.83 -3.08
N LEU A 87 -9.76 19.28 -3.55
CA LEU A 87 -8.59 18.44 -3.79
C LEU A 87 -8.07 17.80 -2.50
N ALA A 88 -8.00 18.55 -1.41
CA ALA A 88 -7.57 18.03 -0.11
C ALA A 88 -8.48 16.89 0.38
N ILE A 89 -9.80 17.03 0.24
CA ILE A 89 -10.77 15.99 0.63
C ILE A 89 -10.58 14.74 -0.25
N VAL A 90 -10.46 14.92 -1.57
CA VAL A 90 -10.21 13.81 -2.50
C VAL A 90 -8.92 13.06 -2.17
N VAL A 91 -7.85 13.80 -1.89
CA VAL A 91 -6.56 13.24 -1.47
C VAL A 91 -6.71 12.47 -0.17
N LEU A 92 -7.39 13.04 0.84
CA LEU A 92 -7.61 12.39 2.12
C LEU A 92 -8.41 11.08 1.98
N ILE A 93 -9.47 11.08 1.15
CA ILE A 93 -10.24 9.86 0.86
C ILE A 93 -9.36 8.81 0.18
N SER A 94 -8.54 9.23 -0.80
CA SER A 94 -7.61 8.34 -1.48
C SER A 94 -6.54 7.77 -0.54
N GLN A 95 -6.01 8.60 0.37
CA GLN A 95 -5.04 8.20 1.38
C GLN A 95 -5.66 7.23 2.39
N ASN A 96 -6.84 7.53 2.93
CA ASN A 96 -7.54 6.65 3.87
C ASN A 96 -7.83 5.27 3.26
N ARG A 97 -8.24 5.25 1.97
CA ARG A 97 -8.41 3.99 1.24
C ARG A 97 -7.09 3.24 1.05
N ALA A 98 -6.01 3.94 0.70
CA ALA A 98 -4.71 3.31 0.53
C ALA A 98 -4.18 2.73 1.84
N ALA A 99 -4.36 3.43 2.96
CA ALA A 99 -4.02 2.97 4.31
C ALA A 99 -4.78 1.69 4.67
N HIS A 100 -6.11 1.68 4.52
CA HIS A 100 -6.92 0.50 4.81
C HIS A 100 -6.53 -0.72 3.95
N VAL A 101 -6.14 -0.52 2.68
CA VAL A 101 -5.64 -1.61 1.83
C VAL A 101 -4.26 -2.08 2.29
N ALA A 102 -3.39 -1.17 2.74
CA ALA A 102 -2.09 -1.51 3.30
C ALA A 102 -2.23 -2.33 4.59
N ASP A 103 -3.13 -1.93 5.50
CA ASP A 103 -3.38 -2.63 6.77
C ASP A 103 -3.83 -4.08 6.52
N ILE A 104 -4.81 -4.30 5.63
CA ILE A 104 -5.26 -5.65 5.27
C ILE A 104 -4.14 -6.48 4.65
N ARG A 105 -3.31 -5.84 3.81
CA ARG A 105 -2.18 -6.52 3.17
C ARG A 105 -1.15 -6.93 4.23
N GLU A 106 -0.83 -6.04 5.16
CA GLU A 106 0.09 -6.34 6.26
C GLU A 106 -0.40 -7.50 7.11
N GLU A 107 -1.68 -7.49 7.52
CA GLU A 107 -2.28 -8.59 8.28
C GLU A 107 -2.24 -9.92 7.49
N THR A 108 -2.55 -9.87 6.19
CA THR A 108 -2.53 -11.06 5.32
C THR A 108 -1.11 -11.61 5.15
N ASP A 109 -0.14 -10.72 4.91
CA ASP A 109 1.26 -11.09 4.72
C ASP A 109 1.81 -11.71 6.03
N LEU A 110 1.49 -11.14 7.20
CA LEU A 110 1.83 -11.73 8.51
C LEU A 110 1.22 -13.12 8.70
N GLN A 111 -0.06 -13.32 8.37
CA GLN A 111 -0.69 -14.63 8.48
C GLN A 111 -0.05 -15.66 7.54
N LEU A 112 0.26 -15.25 6.31
CA LEU A 112 0.93 -16.11 5.33
C LEU A 112 2.32 -16.53 5.83
N ASP A 113 3.08 -15.59 6.40
CA ASP A 113 4.42 -15.84 6.94
C ASP A 113 4.36 -16.85 8.10
N LEU A 114 3.42 -16.69 9.03
CA LEU A 114 3.22 -17.64 10.14
C LEU A 114 2.84 -19.04 9.64
N ILE A 115 1.99 -19.14 8.63
CA ILE A 115 1.63 -20.43 8.02
C ILE A 115 2.85 -21.05 7.34
N THR A 116 3.59 -20.25 6.56
CA THR A 116 4.79 -20.68 5.85
C THR A 116 5.85 -21.19 6.80
N GLU A 117 6.08 -20.49 7.90
CA GLU A 117 7.01 -20.92 8.94
C GLU A 117 6.59 -22.25 9.55
N ARG A 118 5.30 -22.42 9.91
CA ARG A 118 4.79 -23.68 10.43
C ARG A 118 4.95 -24.83 9.43
N GLU A 119 4.69 -24.58 8.15
CA GLU A 119 4.89 -25.57 7.09
C GLU A 119 6.37 -25.94 6.93
N ILE A 120 7.28 -24.97 6.94
CA ILE A 120 8.73 -25.19 6.90
C ILE A 120 9.18 -26.02 8.10
N THR A 121 8.78 -25.66 9.32
CA THR A 121 9.11 -26.41 10.54
C THR A 121 8.60 -27.84 10.46
N LYS A 122 7.39 -28.05 9.92
CA LYS A 122 6.84 -29.39 9.72
C LYS A 122 7.61 -30.20 8.67
N VAL A 123 8.02 -29.57 7.56
CA VAL A 123 8.87 -30.22 6.56
C VAL A 123 10.22 -30.57 7.17
N LEU A 124 10.83 -29.68 7.94
CA LEU A 124 12.09 -29.90 8.63
C LEU A 124 11.99 -31.06 9.63
N ALA A 125 10.89 -31.15 10.37
CA ALA A 125 10.61 -32.25 11.29
C ALA A 125 10.49 -33.59 10.55
N LEU A 126 9.79 -33.62 9.40
CA LEU A 126 9.69 -34.82 8.57
C LEU A 126 11.04 -35.24 7.97
N VAL A 127 11.85 -34.28 7.50
CA VAL A 127 13.20 -34.55 6.99
C VAL A 127 14.11 -35.09 8.09
N THR A 128 14.05 -34.50 9.29
CA THR A 128 14.80 -34.95 10.46
C THR A 128 14.40 -36.37 10.86
N TYR A 129 13.10 -36.65 10.87
CA TYR A 129 12.58 -38.00 11.14
C TYR A 129 13.11 -39.04 10.13
N LEU A 130 13.17 -38.69 8.84
CA LEU A 130 13.73 -39.56 7.81
C LEU A 130 15.25 -39.73 7.97
N ALA A 131 15.99 -38.67 8.32
CA ALA A 131 17.43 -38.74 8.56
C ALA A 131 17.76 -39.66 9.75
N GLN A 132 17.02 -39.55 10.85
CA GLN A 132 17.15 -40.44 12.00
C GLN A 132 16.87 -41.90 11.64
N LYS A 133 15.86 -42.17 10.78
CA LYS A 133 15.58 -43.52 10.27
C LYS A 133 16.71 -44.09 9.42
N GLN A 134 17.53 -43.25 8.79
CA GLN A 134 18.72 -43.65 8.02
C GLN A 134 19.99 -43.76 8.89
N GLY A 135 19.88 -43.59 10.21
CA GLY A 135 21.00 -43.68 11.15
C GLY A 135 21.88 -42.42 11.19
N LEU A 136 21.41 -41.30 10.63
CA LEU A 136 22.09 -40.02 10.77
C LEU A 136 21.70 -39.38 12.11
N ASP A 137 22.69 -39.04 12.92
CA ASP A 137 22.48 -38.34 14.18
C ASP A 137 22.26 -36.84 13.91
N THR A 138 21.01 -36.41 13.97
CA THR A 138 20.58 -35.02 13.85
C THR A 138 20.40 -34.33 15.21
N GLU A 139 20.67 -35.00 16.33
CA GLU A 139 20.47 -34.41 17.67
C GLU A 139 21.59 -33.45 18.08
N GLN A 140 22.78 -33.60 17.50
CA GLN A 140 23.93 -32.75 17.81
C GLN A 140 23.88 -31.39 17.11
N ASP A 141 23.01 -31.24 16.09
CA ASP A 141 22.83 -29.98 15.37
C ASP A 141 21.96 -29.01 16.18
N LYS A 142 22.64 -28.14 16.94
CA LYS A 142 22.00 -27.11 17.77
C LYS A 142 21.20 -26.10 16.96
N GLU A 143 21.51 -25.88 15.69
CA GLU A 143 20.80 -24.94 14.82
C GLU A 143 19.48 -25.56 14.34
N LEU A 144 19.54 -26.80 13.87
CA LEU A 144 18.35 -27.59 13.52
C LEU A 144 17.36 -27.70 14.69
N GLN A 145 17.86 -28.01 15.88
CA GLN A 145 17.03 -28.09 17.09
C GLN A 145 16.42 -26.74 17.50
N ARG A 146 17.02 -25.61 17.12
CA ARG A 146 16.40 -24.29 17.30
C ARG A 146 15.31 -24.04 16.28
N MET A 147 15.53 -24.39 15.01
CA MET A 147 14.55 -24.23 13.93
C MET A 147 13.32 -25.15 14.10
N LEU A 148 13.49 -26.32 14.72
CA LEU A 148 12.38 -27.23 15.03
C LEU A 148 11.50 -26.78 16.18
N LYS A 149 11.94 -25.81 16.99
CA LYS A 149 11.06 -25.20 18.00
C LYS A 149 10.03 -24.38 17.26
N GLU A 150 8.75 -24.71 17.45
CA GLU A 150 7.66 -23.93 16.86
C GLU A 150 7.81 -22.45 17.24
N LEU A 151 7.59 -21.58 16.27
CA LEU A 151 7.57 -20.14 16.49
C LEU A 151 6.33 -19.82 17.34
N ASP A 152 6.54 -19.54 18.62
CA ASP A 152 5.48 -19.12 19.52
C ASP A 152 5.19 -17.63 19.30
N VAL A 153 4.04 -17.33 18.70
CA VAL A 153 3.56 -15.97 18.43
C VAL A 153 3.56 -15.12 19.71
N THR A 154 3.26 -15.74 20.86
CA THR A 154 3.28 -15.11 22.19
C THR A 154 4.67 -14.55 22.53
N THR A 155 5.74 -15.23 22.10
CA THR A 155 7.12 -14.76 22.32
C THR A 155 7.45 -13.53 21.48
N ILE A 156 6.81 -13.37 20.32
CA ILE A 156 6.96 -12.18 19.46
C ILE A 156 6.19 -11.00 20.08
N GLU A 157 4.97 -11.23 20.54
CA GLU A 157 4.15 -10.23 21.25
C GLU A 157 4.89 -9.70 22.48
N GLU A 158 5.41 -10.58 23.34
CA GLU A 158 6.19 -10.18 24.51
C GLU A 158 7.45 -9.35 24.17
N ARG A 159 8.10 -9.65 23.04
CA ARG A 159 9.28 -8.89 22.57
C ARG A 159 8.88 -7.51 22.05
N LEU A 160 7.78 -7.41 21.32
CA LEU A 160 7.23 -6.15 20.83
C LEU A 160 6.80 -5.25 21.99
N GLU A 161 6.06 -5.79 22.96
CA GLU A 161 5.65 -5.05 24.18
C GLU A 161 6.86 -4.53 24.97
N LYS A 162 7.91 -5.35 25.12
CA LYS A 162 9.15 -4.93 25.79
C LYS A 162 9.86 -3.79 25.04
N GLN A 163 9.86 -3.81 23.71
CA GLN A 163 10.47 -2.74 22.91
C GLN A 163 9.66 -1.44 22.99
N LEU A 164 8.33 -1.51 22.93
CA LEU A 164 7.44 -0.35 23.04
C LEU A 164 7.53 0.29 24.44
N ASN A 165 7.51 -0.52 25.49
CA ASN A 165 7.64 -0.06 26.88
C ASN A 165 9.06 0.46 27.18
N GLY A 166 10.10 -0.12 26.55
CA GLY A 166 11.48 0.36 26.66
C GLY A 166 11.75 1.66 25.91
N SER A 167 11.00 1.95 24.83
CA SER A 167 11.11 3.19 24.05
C SER A 167 10.30 4.35 24.64
N THR A 168 9.25 4.07 25.42
CA THR A 168 8.37 5.09 26.03
C THR A 168 8.96 5.65 27.34
N GLY A 169 9.99 5.00 27.90
CA GLY A 169 10.63 5.39 29.16
C GLY A 169 11.87 6.29 29.05
N ARG A 170 12.10 6.96 27.92
CA ARG A 170 13.22 7.91 27.71
C ARG A 170 12.75 9.27 27.22
#